data_AF-A0A7Y2CLH1-F1
#
_entry.id   AF-A0A7Y2CLH1-F1
#
_cell.length_a   1.000
_cell.length_b   1.000
_cell.length_c   1.000
_cell.angle_alpha   90.00
_cell.angle_beta   90.00
_cell.angle_gamma   90.00
#
_symmetry.space_group_name_H-M   'P 1'
#
loop_
_entity.id
_entity.type
_entity.pdbx_description
1 polymer ?
#
loop_
_entity_poly.entity_id
_entity_poly.type
_entity_poly.pdbx_seq_one_letter_code
_entity_poly.pdbx_strand_id
1 'polypeptide(L)'
;AETGTRPDTLAYPYGFQDDRVVRATRQHYLHACTVEFRRLRKKEDPHRLPRLDAYYFQTPGTLESWGTWKFSAYLTARSAGRSARRMLEGAGLLKS
;
A
#
# COMPACT_ATOMS: atom_id res chain seq x y z
N ALA A 1 27.35 -1.61 -0.52
CA ALA A 1 26.14 -2.13 -1.19
C ALA A 1 26.61 -2.99 -2.34
N GLU A 2 26.17 -4.25 -2.40
CA GLU A 2 26.65 -5.25 -3.38
C GLU A 2 26.32 -4.89 -4.83
N THR A 3 25.40 -3.94 -5.05
CA THR A 3 24.99 -3.43 -6.37
C THR A 3 25.71 -2.14 -6.80
N GLY A 4 26.53 -1.53 -5.96
CA GLY A 4 27.21 -0.25 -6.24
C GLY A 4 26.31 1.00 -6.28
N THR A 5 24.98 0.83 -6.34
CA THR A 5 24.00 1.92 -6.34
C THR A 5 23.29 2.01 -5.00
N ARG A 6 23.17 3.23 -4.46
CA ARG A 6 22.36 3.48 -3.25
C ARG A 6 20.88 3.47 -3.63
N PRO A 7 20.02 2.68 -2.96
CA PRO A 7 18.58 2.71 -3.21
C PRO A 7 18.00 4.07 -2.80
N ASP A 8 17.12 4.61 -3.64
CA ASP A 8 16.41 5.86 -3.40
C ASP A 8 15.03 5.66 -2.76
N THR A 9 14.55 4.41 -2.71
CA THR A 9 13.20 4.06 -2.29
C THR A 9 13.24 2.95 -1.24
N LEU A 10 12.40 3.08 -0.22
CA LEU A 10 12.23 2.11 0.86
C LEU A 10 10.87 1.40 0.77
N ALA A 11 10.82 0.11 1.09
CA ALA A 11 9.58 -0.57 1.45
C ALA A 11 9.60 -0.87 2.94
N TYR A 12 8.62 -0.38 3.70
CA TYR A 12 8.59 -0.62 5.16
C TYR A 12 8.45 -2.12 5.45
N PRO A 13 9.38 -2.74 6.20
CA PRO A 13 9.26 -4.13 6.61
C PRO A 13 7.95 -4.34 7.38
N TYR A 14 7.14 -5.30 6.92
CA TYR A 14 5.81 -5.61 7.48
C TYR A 14 4.84 -4.40 7.54
N GLY A 15 5.17 -3.30 6.86
CA GLY A 15 4.38 -2.07 6.92
C GLY A 15 4.54 -1.24 8.19
N PHE A 16 5.47 -1.58 9.07
CA PHE A 16 5.69 -0.83 10.31
C PHE A 16 6.23 0.56 10.00
N GLN A 17 5.49 1.57 10.46
CA GLN A 17 5.91 2.96 10.40
C GLN A 17 5.25 3.73 11.55
N ASP A 18 6.01 4.64 12.13
CA ASP A 18 5.55 5.71 13.00
C ASP A 18 6.28 7.00 12.58
N ASP A 19 5.99 8.13 13.24
CA ASP A 19 6.60 9.41 12.89
C ASP A 19 8.10 9.47 13.14
N ARG A 20 8.65 8.63 14.01
CA ARG A 20 10.10 8.54 14.22
C ARG A 20 10.75 7.81 13.04
N VAL A 21 10.19 6.67 12.65
CA VAL A 21 10.64 5.86 11.52
C VAL A 21 10.55 6.67 10.23
N VAL A 22 9.41 7.32 9.95
CA VAL A 22 9.24 8.16 8.76
C VAL A 22 10.25 9.30 8.71
N ARG A 23 10.57 9.90 9.86
CA ARG A 23 11.58 10.98 9.95
C ARG A 23 12.99 10.49 9.63
N ALA A 24 13.35 9.29 10.09
CA ALA A 24 14.61 8.65 9.69
C ALA A 24 14.60 8.30 8.20
N THR A 25 13.51 7.75 7.68
CA THR A 25 13.38 7.42 6.26
C THR A 25 13.55 8.65 5.36
N ARG A 26 13.00 9.80 5.74
CA ARG A 26 13.16 11.09 5.02
C ARG A 26 14.61 11.53 4.86
N GLN A 27 15.49 11.17 5.80
CA GLN A 27 16.91 11.52 5.75
C GLN A 27 17.68 10.64 4.76
N HIS A 28 17.16 9.47 4.42
CA HIS A 28 17.89 8.45 3.67
C HIS A 28 17.30 8.09 2.31
N TYR A 29 16.01 8.32 2.09
CA TYR A 29 15.27 7.88 0.91
C TYR A 29 14.39 9.01 0.36
N LEU A 30 14.21 9.03 -0.96
CA LEU A 30 13.31 9.95 -1.65
C LEU A 30 11.85 9.54 -1.48
N HIS A 31 11.59 8.22 -1.49
CA HIS A 31 10.25 7.66 -1.39
C HIS A 31 10.20 6.48 -0.42
N ALA A 32 9.00 6.20 0.12
CA ALA A 32 8.76 4.96 0.83
C ALA A 32 7.33 4.44 0.68
N CYS A 33 7.21 3.11 0.53
CA CYS A 33 5.95 2.41 0.34
C CYS A 33 5.50 1.68 1.61
N THR A 34 4.23 1.86 1.97
CA THR A 34 3.54 1.20 3.08
C THR A 34 2.89 -0.12 2.65
N VAL A 35 2.15 -0.76 3.55
CA VAL A 35 1.25 -1.88 3.24
C VAL A 35 -0.19 -1.43 2.94
N GLU A 36 -0.43 -0.12 2.83
CA GLU A 36 -1.74 0.40 2.46
C GLU A 36 -2.02 0.13 0.98
N PHE A 37 -3.08 -0.62 0.70
CA PHE A 37 -3.46 -0.99 -0.67
C PHE A 37 -4.53 -0.06 -1.24
N ARG A 38 -4.10 1.02 -1.88
CA ARG A 38 -4.97 1.99 -2.55
C ARG A 38 -4.25 2.72 -3.68
N ARG A 39 -5.03 3.48 -4.46
CA ARG A 39 -4.48 4.42 -5.46
C ARG A 39 -3.83 5.63 -4.77
N LEU A 40 -2.88 6.23 -5.49
CA LEU A 40 -2.38 7.57 -5.18
C LEU A 40 -3.50 8.60 -5.33
N ARG A 41 -3.49 9.60 -4.45
CA ARG A 41 -4.29 10.82 -4.49
C ARG A 41 -3.40 11.97 -4.99
N LYS A 42 -4.00 13.12 -5.25
CA LYS A 42 -3.26 14.32 -5.70
C LYS A 42 -2.23 14.83 -4.68
N LYS A 43 -2.47 14.59 -3.40
CA LYS A 43 -1.59 14.98 -2.30
C LYS A 43 -1.25 13.71 -1.52
N GLU A 44 0.01 13.32 -1.56
CA GLU A 44 0.57 12.18 -0.84
C GLU A 44 1.79 12.65 -0.06
N ASP A 45 2.07 11.96 1.04
CA ASP A 45 3.39 12.00 1.64
C ASP A 45 4.31 11.02 0.88
N PRO A 46 5.40 11.48 0.24
CA PRO A 46 6.35 10.62 -0.48
C PRO A 46 6.91 9.47 0.35
N HIS A 47 6.89 9.60 1.69
CA HIS A 47 7.42 8.61 2.63
C HIS A 47 6.34 7.74 3.26
N ARG A 48 5.09 7.86 2.81
CA ARG A 48 3.94 7.04 3.23
C ARG A 48 3.08 6.62 2.03
N LEU A 49 3.72 6.32 0.90
CA LEU A 49 3.00 5.96 -0.32
C LEU A 49 2.23 4.66 -0.13
N PRO A 50 0.98 4.57 -0.64
CA PRO A 50 0.31 3.30 -0.78
C PRO A 50 0.99 2.47 -1.88
N ARG A 51 0.80 1.15 -1.83
CA ARG A 51 1.28 0.23 -2.87
C ARG A 51 0.14 -0.60 -3.45
N LEU A 52 0.35 -1.14 -4.63
CA LEU A 52 -0.47 -2.21 -5.18
C LEU A 52 0.46 -3.39 -5.40
N ASP A 53 0.11 -4.54 -4.84
CA ASP A 53 0.91 -5.76 -4.97
C ASP A 53 0.38 -6.64 -6.11
N ALA A 54 1.20 -7.62 -6.50
CA ALA A 54 0.87 -8.58 -7.55
C ALA A 54 -0.46 -9.32 -7.29
N TYR A 55 -0.88 -9.42 -6.03
CA TYR A 55 -2.15 -10.05 -5.64
C TYR A 55 -3.38 -9.39 -6.28
N TYR A 56 -3.38 -8.08 -6.52
CA TYR A 56 -4.48 -7.39 -7.22
C TYR A 56 -4.49 -7.63 -8.74
N PHE A 57 -3.45 -8.27 -9.27
CA PHE A 57 -3.26 -8.51 -10.71
C PHE A 57 -3.35 -9.99 -11.09
N GLN A 58 -3.77 -10.86 -10.18
CA GLN A 58 -3.82 -12.31 -10.41
C GLN A 58 -4.96 -12.77 -11.33
N THR A 59 -5.99 -11.94 -11.53
CA THR A 59 -7.15 -12.32 -12.35
C THR A 59 -7.02 -11.74 -13.76
N PRO A 60 -7.28 -12.52 -14.83
CA PRO A 60 -7.30 -11.99 -16.20
C PRO A 60 -8.16 -10.73 -16.31
N GLY A 61 -7.68 -9.69 -17.00
CA GLY A 61 -8.38 -8.42 -17.16
C GLY A 61 -8.07 -7.37 -16.08
N THR A 62 -7.46 -7.74 -14.95
CA THR A 62 -7.15 -6.78 -13.87
C THR A 62 -5.97 -5.88 -14.20
N LEU A 63 -4.94 -6.40 -14.89
CA LEU A 63 -3.81 -5.58 -15.35
C LEU A 63 -4.22 -4.69 -16.53
N GLU A 64 -5.00 -5.22 -17.46
CA GLU A 64 -5.50 -4.52 -18.65
C GLU A 64 -6.46 -3.39 -18.29
N SER A 65 -7.20 -3.55 -17.19
CA SER A 65 -8.08 -2.49 -16.66
C SER A 65 -7.35 -1.46 -15.81
N TRP A 66 -6.03 -1.59 -15.60
CA TRP A 66 -5.23 -0.60 -14.88
C TRP A 66 -5.46 0.82 -15.39
N GLY A 67 -5.57 1.78 -14.46
CA GLY A 67 -5.84 3.18 -14.80
C GLY A 67 -7.28 3.50 -15.19
N THR A 68 -8.14 2.49 -15.39
CA THR A 68 -9.55 2.71 -15.71
C THR A 68 -10.42 2.91 -14.46
N TRP A 69 -11.65 3.37 -14.68
CA TRP A 69 -12.67 3.46 -13.62
C TRP A 69 -13.03 2.08 -13.04
N LYS A 70 -13.00 1.01 -13.86
CA LYS A 70 -13.33 -0.36 -13.44
C LYS A 70 -12.34 -0.85 -12.38
N PHE A 71 -11.04 -0.67 -12.63
CA PHE A 71 -10.00 -1.02 -11.68
C PHE A 71 -10.09 -0.17 -10.40
N SER A 72 -10.50 1.09 -10.53
CA SER A 72 -10.76 1.95 -9.38
C SER A 72 -11.90 1.45 -8.51
N ALA A 73 -13.01 1.02 -9.12
CA ALA A 73 -14.15 0.43 -8.41
C ALA A 73 -13.75 -0.88 -7.72
N TYR A 74 -12.98 -1.73 -8.41
CA TYR A 74 -12.42 -2.96 -7.84
C TYR A 74 -11.58 -2.70 -6.57
N LEU A 75 -10.64 -1.75 -6.62
CA LEU A 75 -9.83 -1.40 -5.45
C LEU A 75 -10.67 -0.85 -4.30
N THR A 76 -11.68 -0.02 -4.59
CA THR A 76 -12.60 0.51 -3.57
C THR A 76 -13.37 -0.62 -2.89
N ALA A 77 -13.93 -1.55 -3.66
CA ALA A 77 -14.64 -2.71 -3.12
C ALA A 77 -13.74 -3.56 -2.21
N ARG A 78 -12.49 -3.80 -2.62
CA ARG A 78 -11.51 -4.54 -1.81
C ARG A 78 -11.13 -3.81 -0.53
N SER A 79 -10.97 -2.49 -0.60
CA SER A 79 -10.72 -1.66 0.58
C SER A 79 -11.89 -1.71 1.57
N ALA A 80 -13.13 -1.57 1.08
CA ALA A 80 -14.33 -1.67 1.89
C ALA A 80 -14.44 -3.05 2.56
N GLY A 81 -14.17 -4.14 1.83
CA GLY A 81 -14.17 -5.49 2.38
C GLY A 81 -13.14 -5.67 3.51
N ARG A 82 -11.94 -5.12 3.38
CA ARG A 82 -10.92 -5.16 4.46
C ARG A 82 -11.37 -4.36 5.68
N SER A 83 -11.96 -3.18 5.49
CA SER A 83 -12.46 -2.37 6.60
C SER A 83 -13.60 -3.08 7.33
N ALA A 84 -14.56 -3.66 6.60
CA ALA A 84 -15.64 -4.43 7.17
C ALA A 84 -15.12 -5.64 7.97
N ARG A 85 -14.15 -6.38 7.41
CA ARG A 85 -13.49 -7.50 8.13
C ARG A 85 -12.85 -7.04 9.45
N ARG A 86 -12.09 -5.95 9.44
CA ARG A 86 -11.48 -5.40 10.65
C ARG A 86 -12.50 -4.98 11.71
N MET A 87 -13.63 -4.40 11.27
CA MET A 87 -14.72 -4.04 12.18
C MET A 87 -15.37 -5.29 12.79
N LEU A 88 -15.59 -6.34 12.00
CA LEU A 88 -16.16 -7.60 12.48
C LEU A 88 -15.21 -8.35 13.43
N GLU A 89 -13.90 -8.36 13.14
CA GLU A 89 -12.88 -8.89 14.04
C GLU A 89 -12.84 -8.10 15.37
N GLY A 90 -12.88 -6.77 15.30
CA GLY A 90 -12.94 -5.91 16.48
C GLY A 90 -14.22 -6.05 17.30
N ALA A 91 -15.34 -6.42 16.65
CA ALA A 91 -16.61 -6.72 17.29
C ALA A 91 -16.71 -8.17 17.81
N GLY A 92 -15.70 -9.01 17.58
CA GLY A 92 -15.71 -10.43 17.97
C GLY A 92 -16.64 -11.32 17.13
N LEU A 93 -17.15 -10.82 15.99
CA LEU A 93 -18.09 -11.52 15.11
C LEU A 93 -17.38 -12.38 14.03
N LEU A 94 -16.07 -12.22 13.86
CA LEU A 94 -15.22 -13.08 13.05
C LEU A 94 -14.00 -13.53 13.87
N LYS A 95 -13.61 -14.80 13.76
CA LYS A 95 -12.33 -15.31 14.27
C LYS A 95 -11.23 -15.06 13.23
N SER A 96 -10.09 -14.55 13.72
CA SER A 96 -8.90 -14.18 12.95
C SER A 96 -8.27 -15.35 12.21
#